data_AF-A0A967P305-F1
#
_entry.id   AF-A0A967P305-F1
#
_cell.length_a   1.000
_cell.length_b   1.000
_cell.length_c   1.000
_cell.angle_alpha   90.00
_cell.angle_beta   90.00
_cell.angle_gamma   90.00
#
_symmetry.space_group_name_H-M   'P 1'
#
loop_
_entity.id
_entity.type
_entity.pdbx_description
1 polymer ?
#
loop_
_entity_poly.entity_id
_entity_poly.type
_entity_poly.pdbx_seq_one_letter_code
_entity_poly.pdbx_strand_id
1 'polypeptide(L)'
;MKTKWTLLIVLVVLLTLVGGKTRSVQAANPAGFPYIIVFKNTVNPAAEAPGLAKAYGLQTGFIYEHALKGISALVPEGRLRALKHDP
;
A
#
# COMPACT_ATOMS: atom_id res chain seq x y z
N MET A 1 -2.72 -4.24 -51.98
CA MET A 1 -1.88 -3.39 -51.11
C MET A 1 -2.52 -3.08 -49.75
N LYS A 2 -3.84 -2.86 -49.66
CA LYS A 2 -4.57 -2.58 -48.40
C LYS A 2 -4.42 -3.66 -47.32
N THR A 3 -4.50 -4.95 -47.66
CA THR A 3 -4.46 -6.08 -46.71
C THR A 3 -3.14 -6.20 -45.94
N LYS A 4 -2.00 -5.85 -46.57
CA LYS A 4 -0.67 -5.88 -45.93
C LYS A 4 -0.54 -4.80 -44.85
N TRP A 5 -1.21 -3.67 -45.04
CA TRP A 5 -1.19 -2.54 -44.10
C TRP A 5 -2.10 -2.82 -42.89
N THR A 6 -3.26 -3.43 -43.13
CA THR A 6 -4.13 -3.92 -42.05
C THR A 6 -3.42 -4.97 -41.18
N LEU A 7 -2.67 -5.88 -41.79
CA LEU A 7 -1.87 -6.89 -41.06
C LEU A 7 -0.79 -6.27 -40.17
N LEU A 8 -0.10 -5.22 -40.66
CA LEU A 8 0.89 -4.49 -39.87
C LEU A 8 0.27 -3.75 -38.68
N ILE A 9 -0.89 -3.13 -38.85
CA ILE A 9 -1.59 -2.43 -37.76
C ILE A 9 -2.06 -3.42 -36.69
N VAL A 10 -2.61 -4.57 -37.08
CA VAL A 10 -3.03 -5.62 -36.14
C VAL A 10 -1.82 -6.17 -35.37
N LEU A 11 -0.69 -6.36 -36.03
CA LEU A 11 0.54 -6.85 -35.40
C LEU A 11 1.08 -5.85 -34.36
N VAL A 12 1.08 -4.55 -34.68
CA VAL A 12 1.53 -3.50 -33.76
C VAL A 12 0.60 -3.40 -32.54
N VAL A 13 -0.72 -3.50 -32.73
CA VAL A 13 -1.67 -3.51 -31.62
C VAL A 13 -1.46 -4.73 -30.72
N LEU A 14 -1.25 -5.93 -31.29
CA LEU A 14 -0.95 -7.12 -30.49
C LEU A 14 0.33 -7.00 -29.65
N LEU A 15 1.37 -6.38 -30.21
CA LEU A 15 2.64 -6.15 -29.49
C LEU A 15 2.48 -5.19 -28.31
N THR A 16 1.58 -4.21 -28.40
CA THR A 16 1.31 -3.28 -27.28
C THR A 16 0.52 -3.91 -26.13
N LEU A 17 -0.31 -4.93 -26.40
CA LEU A 17 -1.09 -5.62 -25.35
C LEU A 17 -0.21 -6.50 -24.45
N VAL A 18 0.87 -7.09 -24.98
CA VAL A 18 1.76 -7.98 -24.21
C VAL A 18 2.79 -7.20 -23.38
N GLY A 19 3.13 -5.97 -23.78
CA GLY A 19 4.14 -5.14 -23.12
C GLY A 19 3.67 -4.36 -21.88
N GLY A 20 2.38 -4.46 -21.52
CA GLY A 20 1.84 -3.84 -20.32
C GLY A 20 2.43 -4.47 -19.08
N LYS A 21 3.50 -3.86 -18.54
CA LYS A 21 4.13 -4.23 -17.27
C LYS A 21 3.09 -4.07 -16.15
N THR A 22 2.28 -5.11 -15.93
CA THR A 22 1.39 -5.22 -14.78
C THR A 22 2.29 -5.11 -13.56
N ARG A 23 2.26 -3.95 -12.91
CA ARG A 23 2.84 -3.79 -11.58
C ARG A 23 2.07 -4.74 -10.68
N SER A 24 2.64 -5.93 -10.46
CA SER A 24 2.15 -6.86 -9.46
C SER A 24 2.17 -6.12 -8.13
N VAL A 25 1.00 -5.78 -7.62
CA VAL A 25 0.85 -5.31 -6.25
C VAL A 25 0.82 -6.59 -5.42
N GLN A 26 1.98 -6.96 -4.87
CA GLN A 26 2.08 -8.05 -3.91
C GLN A 26 1.15 -7.71 -2.74
N ALA A 27 0.12 -8.54 -2.53
CA ALA A 27 -0.68 -8.45 -1.32
C ALA A 27 0.25 -8.66 -0.12
N ALA A 28 0.14 -7.77 0.87
CA ALA A 28 0.83 -7.91 2.14
C ALA A 28 0.54 -9.29 2.74
N ASN A 29 1.58 -10.03 3.14
CA ASN A 29 1.43 -11.29 3.85
C ASN A 29 0.54 -11.06 5.10
N PRO A 30 -0.57 -11.81 5.30
CA PRO A 30 -1.43 -11.63 6.45
C PRO A 30 -0.71 -11.89 7.79
N ALA A 31 0.45 -12.56 7.76
CA ALA A 31 1.37 -12.63 8.88
C ALA A 31 2.08 -11.28 9.09
N GLY A 32 1.37 -10.32 9.68
CA GLY A 32 1.97 -9.10 10.21
C GLY A 32 2.59 -9.32 11.59
N PHE A 33 3.51 -8.46 11.99
CA PHE A 33 4.07 -8.44 13.34
C PHE A 33 3.38 -7.38 14.19
N PRO A 34 3.11 -7.64 15.48
CA PRO A 34 2.50 -6.66 16.37
C PRO A 34 3.48 -5.54 16.73
N TYR A 35 3.01 -4.29 16.61
CA TYR A 35 3.75 -3.11 17.03
C TYR A 35 2.86 -2.12 17.78
N ILE A 36 3.50 -1.29 18.59
CA ILE A 36 2.94 0.00 19.04
C ILE A 36 3.53 1.08 18.14
N ILE A 37 2.65 1.77 17.42
CA ILE A 37 2.98 2.86 16.52
C ILE A 37 2.67 4.15 17.28
N VAL A 38 3.72 4.94 17.53
CA VAL A 38 3.60 6.20 18.27
C VAL A 38 3.55 7.34 17.26
N PHE A 39 2.50 8.14 17.33
CA PHE A 39 2.37 9.34 16.52
C PHE A 39 3.18 10.49 17.09
N LYS A 40 3.50 11.47 16.24
CA LYS A 40 4.04 12.76 16.69
C LYS A 40 2.99 13.48 17.54
N ASN A 41 3.45 14.30 18.49
CA ASN A 41 2.58 14.94 19.49
C ASN A 41 1.46 15.83 18.91
N THR A 42 1.58 16.27 17.66
CA THR A 42 0.60 17.12 16.97
C THR A 42 -0.55 16.34 16.33
N VAL A 43 -0.45 15.00 16.27
CA VAL A 43 -1.43 14.15 15.59
C VAL A 43 -2.50 13.69 16.58
N ASN A 44 -3.77 13.74 16.13
CA ASN A 44 -4.87 13.12 16.86
C ASN A 44 -4.96 11.62 16.50
N PRO A 45 -4.66 10.68 17.42
CA PRO A 45 -4.63 9.26 17.11
C PRO A 45 -5.97 8.70 16.62
N ALA A 46 -7.08 9.15 17.21
CA ALA A 46 -8.42 8.67 16.86
C ALA A 46 -8.83 9.07 15.44
N ALA A 47 -8.36 10.23 14.98
CA ALA A 47 -8.64 10.73 13.64
C ALA A 47 -7.73 10.10 12.58
N GLU A 48 -6.44 9.90 12.90
CA GLU A 48 -5.43 9.48 11.92
C GLU A 48 -5.35 7.95 11.75
N ALA A 49 -5.64 7.19 12.80
CA ALA A 49 -5.49 5.73 12.81
C ALA A 49 -6.20 5.01 11.64
N PRO A 50 -7.46 5.34 11.28
CA PRO A 50 -8.12 4.68 10.15
C PRO A 50 -7.42 4.96 8.81
N GLY A 51 -6.94 6.20 8.63
CA GLY A 51 -6.22 6.64 7.43
C GLY A 51 -4.89 5.92 7.27
N LEU A 52 -4.09 5.91 8.34
CA LEU A 52 -2.81 5.21 8.40
C LEU A 52 -2.98 3.71 8.15
N ALA A 53 -3.97 3.09 8.79
CA ALA A 53 -4.23 1.66 8.64
C ALA A 53 -4.57 1.30 7.19
N LYS A 54 -5.41 2.09 6.54
CA LYS A 54 -5.73 1.89 5.12
C LYS A 54 -4.53 2.13 4.21
N ALA A 55 -3.76 3.20 4.47
CA ALA A 55 -2.60 3.57 3.67
C ALA A 55 -1.49 2.52 3.71
N TYR A 56 -1.31 1.87 4.86
CA TYR A 56 -0.25 0.89 5.09
C TYR A 56 -0.71 -0.58 5.10
N GLY A 57 -2.01 -0.84 5.04
CA GLY A 57 -2.58 -2.19 5.13
C GLY A 57 -2.46 -2.78 6.54
N LEU A 58 -2.57 -1.93 7.57
CA LEU A 58 -2.44 -2.33 8.96
C LEU A 58 -3.75 -2.93 9.47
N GLN A 59 -3.65 -3.89 10.38
CA GLN A 59 -4.77 -4.32 11.20
C GLN A 59 -4.70 -3.58 12.54
N THR A 60 -5.53 -2.55 12.69
CA THR A 60 -5.59 -1.76 13.93
C THR A 60 -6.16 -2.57 15.08
N GLY A 61 -5.48 -2.52 16.22
CA GLY A 61 -5.96 -2.98 17.51
C GLY A 61 -6.52 -1.83 18.34
N PHE A 62 -5.76 -1.39 19.33
CA PHE A 62 -6.16 -0.36 20.30
C PHE A 62 -5.61 1.02 19.95
N ILE A 63 -6.38 2.07 20.19
CA ILE A 63 -5.96 3.46 20.00
C ILE A 63 -5.61 4.06 21.37
N TYR A 64 -4.38 4.54 21.51
CA TYR A 64 -3.90 5.22 22.71
C TYR A 64 -4.09 6.74 22.56
N GLU A 65 -4.82 7.35 23.49
CA GLU A 65 -5.17 8.77 23.44
C GLU A 65 -4.64 9.59 24.62
N HIS A 66 -4.20 8.98 25.72
CA HIS A 66 -3.87 9.71 26.95
C HIS A 66 -2.36 9.77 27.19
N ALA A 67 -1.79 8.75 27.84
CA ALA A 67 -0.37 8.70 28.19
C ALA A 67 0.54 8.51 26.98
N LEU A 68 0.03 7.89 25.92
CA LEU A 68 0.69 7.70 24.64
C LEU A 68 -0.30 8.08 23.55
N LYS A 69 0.18 8.75 22.50
CA LYS A 69 -0.59 9.11 21.31
C LYS A 69 -0.19 8.14 20.20
N GLY A 70 -1.03 7.16 19.89
CA GLY A 70 -0.63 6.10 18.98
C GLY A 70 -1.66 5.00 18.81
N ILE A 71 -1.27 3.90 18.16
CA ILE A 71 -2.08 2.69 17.99
C ILE A 71 -1.27 1.42 18.19
N SER A 72 -1.89 0.34 18.66
CA SER A 72 -1.38 -1.00 18.43
C SER A 72 -1.89 -1.52 17.09
N ALA A 73 -1.04 -2.18 16.32
CA ALA A 73 -1.44 -2.75 15.04
C ALA A 73 -0.56 -3.93 14.62
N LEU A 74 -1.13 -4.82 13.82
CA LEU A 74 -0.35 -5.77 13.03
C LEU A 74 0.16 -5.05 11.78
N VAL A 75 1.49 -4.96 11.67
CA VAL A 75 2.18 -4.35 10.53
C VAL A 75 2.64 -5.45 9.59
N PRO A 76 2.20 -5.45 8.31
CA PRO A 76 2.66 -6.45 7.36
C PRO A 76 4.16 -6.39 7.09
N GLU A 77 4.72 -7.53 6.71
CA GLU A 77 6.09 -7.61 6.22
C GLU A 77 6.35 -6.60 5.09
N GLY A 78 7.51 -5.95 5.13
CA GLY A 78 7.89 -4.93 4.15
C GLY A 78 7.28 -3.53 4.37
N ARG A 79 6.26 -3.37 5.23
CA ARG A 79 5.64 -2.05 5.49
C ARG A 79 6.29 -1.26 6.62
N LEU A 80 7.00 -1.95 7.53
CA LEU A 80 7.65 -1.32 8.68
C LEU A 80 8.63 -0.22 8.28
N ARG A 81 9.42 -0.40 7.22
CA ARG A 81 10.38 0.63 6.78
C ARG A 81 9.66 1.88 6.29
N ALA A 82 8.61 1.72 5.48
CA ALA A 82 7.83 2.85 4.98
C ALA A 82 7.15 3.59 6.14
N LEU A 83 6.55 2.86 7.07
CA LEU A 83 5.91 3.43 8.26
C LEU A 83 6.88 4.23 9.15
N LYS A 84 8.14 3.78 9.29
CA LYS A 84 9.17 4.52 10.04
C LYS A 84 9.59 5.84 9.40
N HIS A 85 9.38 6.01 8.09
CA HIS A 85 9.70 7.23 7.35
C HIS A 85 8.46 8.10 7.10
N ASP A 86 7.29 7.68 7.60
CA ASP A 86 6.07 8.47 7.55
C ASP A 86 6.25 9.72 8.44
N PRO A 87 6.01 10.93 7.90
CA PRO A 87 6.36 12.19 8.55
C PRO A 87 5.41 12.63 9.67
#